data_AF-A0A964J4J0-F1
#
_entry.id   AF-A0A964J4J0-F1
#
_cell.length_a   1.000
_cell.length_b   1.000
_cell.length_c   1.000
_cell.angle_alpha   90.00
_cell.angle_beta   90.00
_cell.angle_gamma   90.00
#
_symmetry.space_group_name_H-M   'P 1'
#
loop_
_entity.id
_entity.type
_entity.pdbx_description
1 polymer ?
#
loop_
_entity_poly.entity_id
_entity_poly.type
_entity_poly.pdbx_seq_one_letter_code
_entity_poly.pdbx_strand_id
1 'polypeptide(L)'
;MSPFLTPHQEKTLAEKRPAYVIAEVEITDPAAFQDYVAQAVPTLAPYGGRIIANNPPDPKEGARPAGNILIAMFDSLEDAQKWYHSAAYTPTIKMRQRAANTRLFIVEGVP
;
A
#
# COMPACT_ATOMS: atom_id res chain seq x y z
N MET A 1 -13.28 -26.82 -18.53
CA MET A 1 -14.31 -25.77 -18.59
C MET A 1 -15.31 -26.06 -17.49
N SER A 2 -15.34 -25.23 -16.44
CA SER A 2 -16.23 -25.43 -15.29
C SER A 2 -17.59 -24.78 -15.60
N PRO A 3 -18.74 -25.47 -15.45
CA PRO A 3 -20.00 -25.06 -16.07
C PRO A 3 -20.83 -24.04 -15.26
N PHE A 4 -20.23 -23.29 -14.33
CA PHE A 4 -20.98 -22.49 -13.34
C PHE A 4 -20.73 -20.97 -13.36
N LEU A 5 -20.06 -20.44 -14.38
CA LEU A 5 -19.88 -18.99 -14.52
C LEU A 5 -20.61 -18.49 -15.77
N THR A 6 -21.44 -17.48 -15.59
CA THR A 6 -22.05 -16.75 -16.70
C THR A 6 -21.01 -15.80 -17.32
N PRO A 7 -21.11 -15.46 -18.62
CA PRO A 7 -20.14 -14.57 -19.30
C PRO A 7 -19.94 -13.19 -18.63
N HIS A 8 -20.93 -12.74 -17.84
CA HIS A 8 -20.86 -11.48 -17.09
C HIS A 8 -20.00 -11.59 -15.82
N GLN A 9 -19.94 -12.77 -15.20
CA GLN A 9 -19.13 -13.05 -14.00
C GLN A 9 -17.65 -13.28 -14.33
N GLU A 10 -17.33 -13.76 -15.53
CA GLU A 10 -15.94 -13.82 -16.03
C GLU A 10 -15.40 -12.44 -16.40
N LYS A 11 -16.23 -11.54 -16.95
CA LYS A 11 -15.85 -10.16 -17.27
C LYS A 11 -15.54 -9.31 -16.03
N THR A 12 -16.26 -9.53 -14.94
CA THR A 12 -16.11 -8.74 -13.70
C THR A 12 -14.84 -9.08 -12.90
N LEU A 13 -14.25 -10.26 -13.08
CA LEU A 13 -12.91 -10.57 -12.54
C LEU A 13 -11.78 -10.01 -13.41
N ALA A 14 -11.99 -9.90 -14.73
CA ALA A 14 -11.02 -9.37 -15.68
C ALA A 14 -10.90 -7.82 -15.67
N GLU A 15 -11.81 -7.11 -15.00
CA GLU A 15 -11.91 -5.64 -15.06
C GLU A 15 -11.46 -4.90 -13.77
N LYS A 16 -11.17 -5.60 -12.66
CA LYS A 16 -10.66 -4.94 -11.44
C LYS A 16 -9.14 -5.04 -11.35
N ARG A 17 -8.47 -4.03 -11.90
CA ARG A 17 -7.03 -3.85 -11.72
C ARG A 17 -6.75 -3.46 -10.26
N PRO A 18 -6.01 -4.29 -9.50
CA PRO A 18 -5.64 -3.91 -8.15
C PRO A 18 -4.74 -2.67 -8.18
N ALA A 19 -4.59 -1.99 -7.05
CA ALA A 19 -3.57 -0.96 -6.90
C ALA A 19 -2.65 -1.26 -5.72
N TYR A 20 -1.40 -0.83 -5.84
CA TYR A 20 -0.36 -1.09 -4.88
C TYR A 20 0.18 0.25 -4.37
N VAL A 21 -0.01 0.50 -3.08
CA VAL A 21 0.76 1.51 -2.36
C VAL A 21 2.10 0.89 -2.02
N ILE A 22 3.16 1.43 -2.58
CA ILE A 22 4.53 0.98 -2.38
C ILE A 22 5.27 2.07 -1.62
N ALA A 23 5.87 1.71 -0.49
CA ALA A 23 6.67 2.60 0.32
C ALA A 23 8.04 1.99 0.60
N GLU A 24 9.10 2.68 0.21
CA GLU A 24 10.45 2.46 0.73
C GLU A 24 10.66 3.39 1.91
N VAL A 25 10.94 2.82 3.08
CA VAL A 25 10.98 3.54 4.35
C VAL A 25 12.31 3.32 5.05
N GLU A 26 13.14 4.37 5.10
CA GLU A 26 14.29 4.47 5.98
C GLU A 26 13.85 5.13 7.30
N ILE A 27 13.81 4.33 8.37
CA ILE A 27 13.36 4.79 9.70
C ILE A 27 14.50 5.51 10.39
N THR A 28 14.28 6.76 10.80
CA THR A 28 15.25 7.60 11.51
C THR A 28 14.92 7.75 13.00
N ASP A 29 13.65 7.57 13.39
CA ASP A 29 13.19 7.51 14.78
C ASP A 29 12.23 6.32 14.96
N PRO A 30 12.71 5.18 15.50
CA PRO A 30 11.89 3.99 15.65
C PRO A 30 10.68 4.17 16.57
N ALA A 31 10.78 4.97 17.62
CA ALA A 31 9.68 5.17 18.57
C ALA A 31 8.57 6.00 17.93
N ALA A 32 8.92 7.15 17.35
CA ALA A 32 7.94 7.99 16.64
C ALA A 32 7.34 7.28 15.41
N PHE A 33 8.10 6.38 14.77
CA PHE A 33 7.59 5.59 13.66
C PHE A 33 6.56 4.54 14.11
N GLN A 34 6.73 3.93 15.29
CA GLN A 34 5.73 3.04 15.86
C GLN A 34 4.41 3.77 16.16
N ASP A 35 4.48 5.00 16.68
CA ASP A 35 3.28 5.82 16.89
C ASP A 35 2.55 6.12 15.57
N TYR A 36 3.29 6.41 14.50
CA TYR A 36 2.74 6.54 13.16
C TYR A 36 2.05 5.25 12.70
N VAL A 37 2.71 4.09 12.82
CA VAL A 37 2.18 2.79 12.39
C VAL A 37 0.87 2.47 13.11
N ALA A 38 0.83 2.69 14.43
CA ALA A 38 -0.36 2.43 15.24
C ALA A 38 -1.59 3.23 14.80
N GLN A 39 -1.39 4.44 14.28
CA GLN A 39 -2.48 5.28 13.76
C GLN A 39 -2.78 5.02 12.28
N ALA A 40 -1.76 4.77 11.47
CA ALA A 40 -1.90 4.65 10.03
C ALA A 40 -2.47 3.30 9.58
N VAL A 41 -1.99 2.18 10.13
CA VAL A 41 -2.37 0.83 9.65
C VAL A 41 -3.88 0.56 9.77
N PRO A 42 -4.57 0.91 10.87
CA PRO A 42 -6.01 0.70 10.97
C PRO A 42 -6.84 1.44 9.91
N THR A 43 -6.31 2.52 9.32
CA THR A 43 -7.01 3.31 8.30
C THR A 43 -7.12 2.59 6.94
N LEU A 44 -6.35 1.54 6.71
CA LEU A 44 -6.36 0.78 5.46
C LEU A 44 -7.67 -0.01 5.26
N ALA A 45 -8.13 -0.67 6.33
CA ALA A 45 -9.23 -1.64 6.25
C ALA A 45 -10.56 -1.07 5.72
N PRO A 46 -11.01 0.14 6.10
CA PRO A 46 -12.23 0.75 5.55
C PRO A 46 -12.22 0.95 4.02
N TYR A 47 -11.05 0.93 3.39
CA TYR A 47 -10.85 1.10 1.95
C TYR A 47 -10.42 -0.21 1.26
N GLY A 48 -10.55 -1.37 1.94
CA GLY A 48 -10.12 -2.66 1.38
C GLY A 48 -8.60 -2.83 1.27
N GLY A 49 -7.83 -1.94 1.91
CA GLY A 49 -6.38 -1.98 1.92
C GLY A 49 -5.86 -3.14 2.77
N ARG A 50 -4.91 -3.92 2.22
CA ARG A 50 -4.23 -5.02 2.91
C ARG A 50 -2.73 -4.96 2.71
N ILE A 51 -1.96 -5.02 3.79
CA ILE A 51 -0.50 -5.13 3.71
C ILE A 51 -0.14 -6.54 3.24
N ILE A 52 0.61 -6.64 2.15
CA ILE A 52 1.04 -7.91 1.55
C ILE A 52 2.55 -8.14 1.66
N ALA A 53 3.33 -7.09 1.92
CA ALA A 53 4.76 -7.17 2.21
C ALA A 53 5.17 -6.03 3.15
N ASN A 54 6.09 -6.30 4.08
CA ASN A 54 6.74 -5.30 4.92
C ASN A 54 8.04 -5.88 5.50
N ASN A 55 9.12 -5.81 4.72
CA ASN A 55 10.43 -6.34 5.10
C ASN A 55 11.57 -5.59 4.39
N PRO A 56 12.82 -5.71 4.87
CA PRO A 56 13.98 -5.37 4.06
C PRO A 56 13.98 -6.18 2.75
N PRO A 57 14.22 -5.54 1.59
CA PRO A 57 14.27 -6.26 0.31
C PRO A 57 15.62 -6.99 0.15
N ASP A 58 15.64 -8.04 -0.68
CA ASP A 58 16.86 -8.67 -1.19
C ASP A 58 17.25 -8.01 -2.52
N PRO A 59 18.21 -7.05 -2.53
CA PRO A 59 18.52 -6.27 -3.72
C PRO A 59 19.26 -7.11 -4.76
N LYS A 60 18.80 -7.07 -6.02
CA LYS A 60 19.43 -7.78 -7.15
C LYS A 60 20.26 -6.89 -8.06
N GLU A 61 19.76 -5.70 -8.36
CA GLU A 61 20.40 -4.74 -9.26
C GLU A 61 20.14 -3.29 -8.80
N GLY A 62 21.00 -2.36 -9.22
CA GLY A 62 20.88 -0.94 -8.92
C GLY A 62 21.29 -0.55 -7.49
N ALA A 63 20.92 0.67 -7.09
CA ALA A 63 21.19 1.17 -5.76
C ALA A 63 20.37 0.41 -4.71
N ARG A 64 21.02 0.04 -3.60
CA ARG A 64 20.37 -0.65 -2.48
C ARG A 64 19.33 0.28 -1.83
N PRO A 65 18.09 -0.19 -1.58
CA PRO A 65 17.10 0.55 -0.80
C PRO A 65 17.60 0.85 0.61
N ALA A 66 17.29 2.04 1.12
CA ALA A 66 17.78 2.49 2.43
C ALA A 66 17.04 1.86 3.62
N GLY A 67 15.90 1.21 3.38
CA GLY A 67 15.15 0.54 4.45
C GLY A 67 14.10 -0.45 3.95
N ASN A 68 13.01 -0.58 4.71
CA ASN A 68 11.98 -1.58 4.45
C ASN A 68 11.14 -1.21 3.22
N ILE A 69 10.71 -2.23 2.48
CA ILE A 69 9.68 -2.08 1.46
C ILE A 69 8.35 -2.56 2.05
N LEU A 70 7.39 -1.64 2.14
CA LEU A 70 6.00 -1.93 2.45
C LEU A 70 5.18 -1.89 1.16
N ILE A 71 4.36 -2.92 0.97
CA ILE A 71 3.39 -2.99 -0.12
C ILE A 71 2.01 -3.24 0.48
N ALA A 72 1.08 -2.32 0.24
CA ALA A 72 -0.33 -2.50 0.53
C ALA A 72 -1.13 -2.58 -0.77
N MET A 73 -1.99 -3.58 -0.89
CA MET A 73 -2.86 -3.82 -2.03
C MET A 73 -4.28 -3.31 -1.75
N PHE A 74 -4.89 -2.73 -2.77
CA PHE A 74 -6.28 -2.27 -2.83
C PHE A 74 -6.95 -2.90 -4.05
N ASP A 75 -8.29 -2.93 -4.05
CA ASP A 75 -9.06 -3.52 -5.16
C ASP A 75 -9.10 -2.64 -6.40
N SER A 76 -8.78 -1.35 -6.25
CA SER A 76 -8.68 -0.39 -7.36
C SER A 76 -7.75 0.76 -7.02
N LEU A 77 -7.30 1.49 -8.05
CA LEU A 77 -6.55 2.74 -7.89
C LEU A 77 -7.37 3.80 -7.14
N GLU A 78 -8.68 3.86 -7.39
CA GLU A 78 -9.58 4.79 -6.73
C GLU A 78 -9.63 4.55 -5.21
N ASP A 79 -9.71 3.29 -4.77
CA ASP A 79 -9.74 2.95 -3.34
C ASP A 79 -8.43 3.34 -2.63
N ALA A 80 -7.29 3.09 -3.28
CA ALA A 80 -5.98 3.51 -2.76
C ALA A 80 -5.87 5.04 -2.65
N GLN A 81 -6.38 5.78 -3.64
CA GLN A 81 -6.40 7.25 -3.60
C GLN A 81 -7.36 7.79 -2.54
N LYS A 82 -8.55 7.20 -2.38
CA LYS A 82 -9.50 7.57 -1.33
C LYS A 82 -8.91 7.34 0.06
N TRP A 83 -8.21 6.22 0.26
CA TRP A 83 -7.48 5.97 1.49
C TRP A 83 -6.42 7.04 1.76
N TYR A 84 -5.56 7.33 0.77
CA TYR A 84 -4.46 8.28 0.93
C TYR A 84 -4.94 9.71 1.27
N HIS A 85 -6.06 10.13 0.70
CA HIS A 85 -6.67 11.45 0.95
C HIS A 85 -7.70 11.43 2.09
N SER A 86 -7.86 10.31 2.80
CA SER A 86 -8.85 10.20 3.86
C SER A 86 -8.53 11.11 5.04
N ALA A 87 -9.57 11.58 5.73
CA ALA A 87 -9.44 12.36 6.96
C ALA A 87 -8.72 11.57 8.07
N ALA A 88 -8.80 10.24 8.03
CA ALA A 88 -8.14 9.35 8.98
C ALA A 88 -6.63 9.20 8.69
N TYR A 89 -6.23 9.04 7.42
CA TYR A 89 -4.82 8.81 7.07
C TYR A 89 -4.01 10.09 6.93
N THR A 90 -4.59 11.16 6.36
CA THR A 90 -3.88 12.42 6.04
C THR A 90 -3.08 12.99 7.22
N PRO A 91 -3.59 13.03 8.47
CA PRO A 91 -2.83 13.55 9.61
C PRO A 91 -1.57 12.73 9.92
N THR A 92 -1.58 11.42 9.64
CA THR A 92 -0.47 10.50 9.93
C THR A 92 0.74 10.74 9.03
N ILE A 93 0.56 11.38 7.88
CA ILE A 93 1.65 11.68 6.92
C ILE A 93 2.74 12.52 7.58
N LYS A 94 2.36 13.52 8.38
CA LYS A 94 3.33 14.38 9.09
C LYS A 94 4.05 13.65 10.21
N MET A 95 3.43 12.62 10.80
CA MET A 95 4.10 11.75 11.76
C MET A 95 5.19 10.94 11.05
N ARG A 96 4.86 10.28 9.94
CA ARG A 96 5.83 9.52 9.13
C ARG A 96 6.99 10.40 8.66
N GLN A 97 6.71 11.58 8.12
CA GLN A 97 7.73 12.51 7.62
C GLN A 97 8.72 12.98 8.69
N ARG A 98 8.34 12.95 9.97
CA ARG A 98 9.24 13.29 11.09
C ARG A 98 10.08 12.11 11.56
N ALA A 99 9.61 10.88 11.32
CA ALA A 99 10.20 9.67 11.86
C ALA A 99 10.95 8.81 10.82
N ALA A 100 10.81 9.14 9.53
CA ALA A 100 11.41 8.38 8.43
C ALA A 100 11.61 9.22 7.17
N ASN A 101 12.66 8.90 6.41
CA ASN A 101 12.76 9.26 5.00
C ASN A 101 11.99 8.21 4.21
N THR A 102 11.10 8.63 3.30
CA THR A 102 10.24 7.68 2.60
C THR A 102 9.97 8.10 1.18
N ARG A 103 10.10 7.16 0.24
CA ARG A 103 9.50 7.24 -1.09
C ARG A 103 8.21 6.45 -1.07
N LEU A 104 7.09 7.11 -1.38
CA LEU A 104 5.77 6.47 -1.44
C LEU A 104 5.10 6.81 -2.74
N PHE A 105 4.58 5.80 -3.43
CA PHE A 105 3.86 5.95 -4.68
C PHE A 105 2.75 4.89 -4.77
N ILE A 106 1.75 5.17 -5.61
CA ILE A 106 0.64 4.26 -5.90
C ILE A 106 0.79 3.81 -7.35
N VAL A 107 0.75 2.50 -7.58
CA VAL A 107 0.86 1.89 -8.91
C VAL A 107 -0.39 1.09 -9.18
N GLU A 108 -1.03 1.34 -10.33
CA GLU A 108 -2.11 0.48 -10.82
C GLU A 108 -1.51 -0.83 -11.36
N GLY A 109 -2.12 -1.95 -10.98
CA GLY A 109 -1.80 -3.27 -11.49
C GLY A 109 -2.26 -3.46 -12.94
N VAL A 110 -1.68 -4.45 -13.59
CA VAL A 110 -2.13 -4.90 -14.90
C VAL A 110 -3.24 -5.98 -14.75
N PRO A 111 -4.02 -6.25 -15.81
CA PRO A 111 -4.97 -7.37 -15.83
C PRO A 111 -4.33 -8.74 -15.59
#